data_AF-A0A3G9IZS2-F1
#
_entry.id   AF-A0A3G9IZS2-F1
#
_cell.length_a   1.000
_cell.length_b   1.000
_cell.length_c   1.000
_cell.angle_alpha   90.00
_cell.angle_beta   90.00
_cell.angle_gamma   90.00
#
_symmetry.space_group_name_H-M   'P 1'
#
loop_
_entity.id
_entity.type
_entity.pdbx_description
1 polymer ?
#
loop_
_entity_poly.entity_id
_entity_poly.type
_entity_poly.pdbx_seq_one_letter_code
_entity_poly.pdbx_strand_id
1 'polypeptide(L)'
;MLVVHWSPVNNSKSILKNGIKKETNGVYCFPLTGHQSLDRWWMKALKRFRKDGKRYNGFIFRLQERDLPAYFGHFVGHTTSDKFEKPIQTLIELGKEIEDTIIWRIGERVFWNTAESFNHFDDYLERGRAEMRENPKKYKESLTDAAFMEYILEDYQIVLTNRITADRIIRVIPPMEEFGRILYKNKKQKPFAGEF
;
A
#
# COMPACT_ATOMS: atom_id res chain seq x y z
N MET A 1 1.22 8.21 -6.82
CA MET A 1 1.03 7.62 -5.48
C MET A 1 2.36 7.09 -4.92
N LEU A 2 2.59 7.17 -3.61
CA LEU A 2 3.71 6.51 -2.95
C LEU A 2 3.26 5.13 -2.45
N VAL A 3 4.13 4.14 -2.60
CA VAL A 3 3.88 2.77 -2.15
C VAL A 3 5.09 2.22 -1.39
N VAL A 4 4.86 1.16 -0.62
CA VAL A 4 5.89 0.43 0.10
C VAL A 4 5.89 -1.04 -0.30
N HIS A 5 7.08 -1.56 -0.61
CA HIS A 5 7.32 -3.00 -0.75
C HIS A 5 8.01 -3.53 0.51
N TRP A 6 7.46 -4.54 1.16
CA TRP A 6 8.07 -5.16 2.34
C TRP A 6 8.88 -6.39 1.96
N SER A 7 10.16 -6.41 2.35
CA SER A 7 11.04 -7.56 2.12
C SER A 7 11.88 -7.88 3.36
N PRO A 8 12.22 -9.16 3.60
CA PRO A 8 13.15 -9.55 4.66
C PRO A 8 14.45 -8.73 4.67
N VAL A 9 14.96 -8.42 5.86
CA VAL A 9 16.14 -7.56 6.05
C VAL A 9 17.38 -8.07 5.29
N ASN A 10 17.57 -9.39 5.20
CA ASN A 10 18.69 -10.00 4.47
C ASN A 10 18.69 -9.68 2.96
N ASN A 11 17.56 -9.33 2.37
CA ASN A 11 17.46 -8.93 0.96
C ASN A 11 17.87 -7.48 0.71
N SER A 12 18.00 -6.65 1.76
CA SER A 12 18.14 -5.19 1.63
C SER A 12 19.34 -4.77 0.79
N LYS A 13 20.50 -5.40 0.98
CA LYS A 13 21.71 -5.08 0.20
C LYS A 13 21.51 -5.38 -1.29
N SER A 14 20.83 -6.47 -1.61
CA SER A 14 20.51 -6.84 -2.99
C SER A 14 19.52 -5.86 -3.61
N ILE A 15 18.45 -5.50 -2.88
CA ILE A 15 17.42 -4.57 -3.34
C ILE A 15 18.00 -3.17 -3.58
N LEU A 16 18.81 -2.66 -2.64
CA LEU A 16 19.43 -1.34 -2.79
C LEU A 16 20.47 -1.29 -3.91
N LYS A 17 21.02 -2.43 -4.32
CA LYS A 17 21.97 -2.51 -5.44
C LYS A 17 21.27 -2.73 -6.79
N ASN A 18 20.30 -3.63 -6.83
CA ASN A 18 19.74 -4.18 -8.07
C ASN A 18 18.28 -3.80 -8.32
N GLY A 19 17.63 -3.17 -7.34
CA GLY A 19 16.20 -2.90 -7.36
C GLY A 19 15.36 -4.06 -6.83
N ILE A 20 14.04 -3.87 -6.82
CA ILE A 20 13.06 -4.87 -6.41
C ILE A 20 12.74 -5.74 -7.62
N LYS A 21 13.15 -7.01 -7.55
CA LYS A 21 12.83 -8.00 -8.59
C LYS A 21 11.36 -8.41 -8.46
N LYS A 22 10.74 -8.68 -9.61
CA LYS A 22 9.44 -9.34 -9.67
C LYS A 22 9.59 -10.79 -9.21
N GLU A 23 8.73 -11.24 -8.29
CA GLU A 23 8.54 -12.66 -7.99
C GLU A 23 7.57 -13.28 -9.01
N THR A 24 7.17 -14.55 -8.87
CA THR A 24 6.33 -15.27 -9.86
C THR A 24 5.15 -14.43 -10.37
N ASN A 25 4.47 -13.74 -9.46
CA ASN A 25 3.23 -13.02 -9.77
C ASN A 25 3.40 -11.50 -9.89
N GLY A 26 4.46 -10.91 -9.31
CA GLY A 26 4.67 -9.47 -9.39
C GLY A 26 5.53 -8.90 -8.27
N VAL A 27 5.54 -7.58 -8.18
CA VAL A 27 6.07 -6.83 -7.04
C VAL A 27 4.89 -6.39 -6.17
N TYR A 28 4.76 -7.03 -5.00
CA TYR A 28 3.71 -6.74 -4.04
C TYR A 28 4.01 -5.45 -3.28
N CYS A 29 3.08 -4.52 -3.34
CA CYS A 29 3.21 -3.17 -2.79
C CYS A 29 1.95 -2.81 -2.02
N PHE A 30 2.09 -1.87 -1.10
CA PHE A 30 0.97 -1.34 -0.33
C PHE A 30 0.93 0.17 -0.44
N PRO A 31 -0.27 0.78 -0.57
CA PRO A 31 -0.39 2.23 -0.63
C PRO A 31 0.08 2.85 0.70
N LEU A 32 0.89 3.91 0.60
CA LEU A 32 1.25 4.71 1.77
C LEU A 32 0.18 5.77 2.00
N THR A 33 -0.35 5.83 3.22
CA THR A 33 -1.40 6.77 3.61
C THR A 33 -0.83 8.08 4.12
N GLY A 34 0.47 8.10 4.46
CA GLY A 34 1.11 9.23 5.13
C GLY A 34 0.86 9.24 6.65
N HIS A 35 0.06 8.30 7.17
CA HIS A 35 -0.12 8.12 8.60
C HIS A 35 0.85 7.06 9.12
N GLN A 36 1.82 7.47 9.95
CA GLN A 36 2.93 6.61 10.39
C GLN A 36 2.48 5.27 11.01
N SER A 37 1.38 5.27 11.77
CA SER A 37 0.85 4.04 12.39
C SER A 37 0.31 3.06 11.35
N LEU A 38 -0.28 3.56 10.26
CA LEU A 38 -0.85 2.76 9.17
C LEU A 38 0.23 2.28 8.21
N ASP A 39 1.16 3.16 7.86
CA ASP A 39 2.29 2.81 7.00
C ASP A 39 3.13 1.68 7.62
N ARG A 40 3.17 1.58 8.97
CA ARG A 40 3.84 0.48 9.69
C ARG A 40 2.92 -0.69 10.04
N TRP A 41 1.61 -0.55 9.91
CA TRP A 41 0.65 -1.60 10.22
C TRP A 41 0.92 -2.87 9.42
N TRP A 42 1.30 -2.73 8.15
CA TRP A 42 1.67 -3.86 7.30
C TRP A 42 2.78 -4.74 7.90
N MET A 43 3.69 -4.18 8.72
CA MET A 43 4.66 -5.01 9.44
C MET A 43 4.00 -5.90 10.51
N LYS A 44 2.97 -5.39 11.20
CA LYS A 44 2.20 -6.17 12.17
C LYS A 44 1.40 -7.26 11.45
N ALA A 45 0.76 -6.91 10.34
CA ALA A 45 0.02 -7.83 9.49
C ALA A 45 0.93 -8.95 8.95
N LEU A 46 2.05 -8.61 8.32
CA LEU A 46 3.02 -9.59 7.79
C LEU A 46 3.55 -10.53 8.87
N LYS A 47 3.83 -10.03 10.08
CA LYS A 47 4.21 -10.88 11.21
C LYS A 47 3.10 -11.86 11.60
N ARG A 48 1.84 -11.40 11.64
CA ARG A 48 0.67 -12.23 11.95
C ARG A 48 0.42 -13.32 10.90
N PHE A 49 0.50 -12.96 9.61
CA PHE A 49 0.20 -13.86 8.49
C PHE A 49 1.33 -14.85 8.20
N ARG A 50 2.59 -14.38 8.16
CA ARG A 50 3.71 -15.24 7.74
C ARG A 50 4.27 -16.13 8.84
N LYS A 51 4.16 -15.71 10.11
CA LYS A 51 4.66 -16.45 11.29
C LYS A 51 6.10 -16.97 11.15
N ASP A 52 6.93 -16.29 10.35
CA ASP A 52 8.26 -16.76 9.94
C ASP A 52 9.39 -16.23 10.82
N GLY A 53 9.06 -15.42 11.84
CA GLY A 53 10.02 -14.79 12.75
C GLY A 53 10.95 -13.75 12.09
N LYS A 54 10.76 -13.43 10.80
CA LYS A 54 11.67 -12.54 10.07
C LYS A 54 11.41 -11.08 10.40
N ARG A 55 12.46 -10.28 10.28
CA ARG A 55 12.39 -8.81 10.29
C ARG A 55 12.31 -8.31 8.85
N TYR A 56 11.53 -7.26 8.64
CA TYR A 56 11.22 -6.71 7.32
C TYR A 56 11.64 -5.25 7.22
N ASN A 57 12.17 -4.87 6.06
CA ASN A 57 12.37 -3.49 5.64
C ASN A 57 11.31 -3.12 4.59
N GLY A 58 10.77 -1.91 4.70
CA GLY A 58 9.88 -1.32 3.71
C GLY A 58 10.67 -0.46 2.74
N PHE A 59 10.54 -0.70 1.45
CA PHE A 59 11.20 0.07 0.39
C PHE A 59 10.15 0.98 -0.25
N ILE A 60 10.27 2.28 0.00
CA ILE A 60 9.32 3.29 -0.50
C ILE A 60 9.76 3.77 -1.88
N PHE A 61 8.81 3.80 -2.80
CA PHE A 61 8.99 4.42 -4.12
C PHE A 61 7.67 5.03 -4.60
N ARG A 62 7.74 5.89 -5.61
CA ARG A 62 6.57 6.49 -6.26
C ARG A 62 6.19 5.64 -7.45
N LEU A 63 4.92 5.25 -7.62
CA LEU A 63 4.46 4.61 -8.85
C LEU A 63 4.51 5.57 -10.04
N GLN A 64 4.86 5.03 -11.19
CA GLN A 64 4.87 5.68 -12.50
C GLN A 64 4.08 4.83 -13.50
N GLU A 65 3.59 5.44 -14.57
CA GLU A 65 2.85 4.74 -15.64
C GLU A 65 3.63 3.53 -16.19
N ARG A 66 4.97 3.65 -16.31
CA ARG A 66 5.83 2.56 -16.77
C ARG A 66 5.88 1.34 -15.85
N ASP A 67 5.39 1.46 -14.62
CA ASP A 67 5.35 0.35 -13.66
C ASP A 67 4.10 -0.53 -13.85
N LEU A 68 3.16 -0.09 -14.70
CA LEU A 68 1.90 -0.76 -15.04
C LEU A 68 2.11 -1.78 -16.19
N PRO A 69 1.21 -2.76 -16.38
CA PRO A 69 -0.05 -2.97 -15.65
C PRO A 69 0.13 -3.32 -14.17
N ALA A 70 -0.86 -2.96 -13.38
CA ALA A 70 -0.94 -3.32 -11.98
C ALA A 70 -2.26 -4.01 -11.66
N TYR A 71 -2.31 -4.62 -10.50
CA TYR A 71 -3.53 -5.19 -9.94
C TYR A 71 -3.77 -4.60 -8.57
N PHE A 72 -5.02 -4.26 -8.28
CA PHE A 72 -5.45 -3.76 -6.98
C PHE A 72 -6.55 -4.67 -6.47
N GLY A 73 -6.41 -5.17 -5.26
CA GLY A 73 -7.32 -6.17 -4.72
C GLY A 73 -6.90 -6.64 -3.34
N HIS A 74 -7.59 -7.68 -2.87
CA HIS A 74 -7.42 -8.15 -1.51
C HIS A 74 -5.99 -8.71 -1.26
N PHE A 75 -5.55 -8.91 -0.03
CA PHE A 75 -4.36 -9.71 0.27
C PHE A 75 -4.79 -11.12 0.69
N VAL A 76 -5.85 -11.22 1.49
CA VAL A 76 -6.47 -12.47 1.95
C VAL A 76 -7.37 -13.03 0.85
N GLY A 77 -6.73 -13.68 -0.13
CA GLY A 77 -7.41 -14.28 -1.29
C GLY A 77 -6.44 -14.48 -2.44
N HIS A 78 -5.46 -13.58 -2.55
CA HIS A 78 -4.41 -13.62 -3.56
C HIS A 78 -3.28 -14.56 -3.12
N THR A 79 -3.55 -15.85 -3.25
CA THR A 79 -2.55 -16.90 -3.16
C THR A 79 -1.69 -16.94 -4.43
N THR A 80 -0.57 -17.68 -4.40
CA THR A 80 0.38 -17.80 -5.52
C THR A 80 -0.23 -18.32 -6.84
N SER A 81 -1.51 -18.73 -6.84
CA SER A 81 -2.24 -19.30 -7.98
C SER A 81 -3.11 -18.33 -8.77
N ASP A 82 -3.21 -17.06 -8.39
CA ASP A 82 -4.14 -16.14 -9.08
C ASP A 82 -3.72 -15.78 -10.50
N LYS A 83 -4.69 -15.90 -11.41
CA LYS A 83 -4.69 -15.19 -12.69
C LYS A 83 -5.26 -13.81 -12.41
N PHE A 84 -4.46 -12.78 -12.57
CA PHE A 84 -4.95 -11.45 -12.32
C PHE A 84 -5.85 -10.98 -13.47
N GLU A 85 -7.17 -11.03 -13.28
CA GLU A 85 -8.14 -10.91 -14.38
C GLU A 85 -8.46 -9.47 -14.78
N LYS A 86 -8.21 -8.48 -13.91
CA LYS A 86 -8.52 -7.05 -14.14
C LYS A 86 -7.25 -6.18 -14.07
N PRO A 87 -6.42 -6.14 -15.12
CA PRO A 87 -5.22 -5.31 -15.13
C PRO A 87 -5.57 -3.83 -15.25
N ILE A 88 -5.02 -3.05 -14.33
CA ILE A 88 -5.09 -1.59 -14.30
C ILE A 88 -3.94 -1.05 -15.14
N GLN A 89 -4.28 -0.27 -16.18
CA GLN A 89 -3.34 0.15 -17.22
C GLN A 89 -2.80 1.56 -16.99
N THR A 90 -3.51 2.40 -16.24
CA THR A 90 -3.10 3.78 -15.95
C THR A 90 -3.12 4.12 -14.47
N LEU A 91 -2.34 5.12 -14.06
CA LEU A 91 -2.39 5.60 -12.67
C LEU A 91 -3.73 6.27 -12.33
N ILE A 92 -4.44 6.80 -13.34
CA ILE A 92 -5.77 7.38 -13.19
C ILE A 92 -6.77 6.28 -12.82
N GLU A 93 -6.77 5.16 -13.55
CA GLU A 93 -7.58 3.99 -13.23
C GLU A 93 -7.27 3.46 -11.83
N LEU A 94 -5.98 3.34 -11.49
CA LEU A 94 -5.57 2.90 -10.15
C LEU A 94 -6.09 3.84 -9.05
N GLY A 95 -6.00 5.15 -9.27
CA GLY A 95 -6.52 6.15 -8.35
C GLY A 95 -8.03 6.01 -8.14
N LYS A 96 -8.77 5.78 -9.23
CA LYS A 96 -10.22 5.59 -9.20
C LYS A 96 -10.62 4.32 -8.47
N GLU A 97 -9.96 3.19 -8.72
CA GLU A 97 -10.26 1.93 -8.03
C GLU A 97 -10.02 2.01 -6.52
N ILE A 98 -8.97 2.73 -6.10
CA ILE A 98 -8.70 2.99 -4.67
C ILE A 98 -9.77 3.90 -4.07
N GLU A 99 -10.13 4.98 -4.77
CA GLU A 99 -11.18 5.90 -4.35
C GLU A 99 -12.54 5.19 -4.21
N ASP A 100 -12.95 4.44 -5.23
CA ASP A 100 -14.21 3.66 -5.21
C ASP A 100 -14.21 2.64 -4.08
N THR A 101 -13.06 2.02 -3.76
CA THR A 101 -12.92 1.13 -2.60
C THR A 101 -13.14 1.86 -1.27
N ILE A 102 -12.57 3.05 -1.10
CA ILE A 102 -12.78 3.85 0.11
C ILE A 102 -14.26 4.26 0.23
N ILE A 103 -14.88 4.67 -0.87
CA ILE A 103 -16.31 5.04 -0.91
C ILE A 103 -17.19 3.84 -0.54
N TRP A 104 -16.91 2.67 -1.12
CA TRP A 104 -17.61 1.43 -0.80
C TRP A 104 -17.53 1.11 0.70
N ARG A 105 -16.35 1.27 1.32
CA ARG A 105 -16.15 1.05 2.76
C ARG A 105 -16.87 2.09 3.63
N ILE A 106 -17.04 3.32 3.14
CA ILE A 106 -17.88 4.33 3.81
C ILE A 106 -19.33 3.85 3.81
N GLY A 107 -19.85 3.40 2.65
CA GLY A 107 -21.21 2.88 2.54
C GLY A 107 -21.45 1.65 3.42
N GLU A 108 -20.49 0.72 3.46
CA GLU A 108 -20.51 -0.44 4.37
C GLU A 108 -20.61 0.01 5.84
N ARG A 109 -19.77 0.96 6.26
CA ARG A 109 -19.80 1.50 7.64
C ARG A 109 -21.14 2.16 7.97
N VAL A 110 -21.73 2.89 7.02
CA VAL A 110 -23.05 3.51 7.20
C VAL A 110 -24.12 2.42 7.38
N PHE A 111 -24.11 1.40 6.54
CA PHE A 111 -25.04 0.27 6.63
C PHE A 111 -24.98 -0.41 8.00
N TRP A 112 -23.78 -0.76 8.49
CA TRP A 112 -23.62 -1.41 9.80
C TRP A 112 -24.10 -0.56 10.99
N ASN A 113 -24.15 0.77 10.83
CA ASN A 113 -24.64 1.68 11.87
C ASN A 113 -26.17 1.86 11.84
N THR A 114 -26.86 1.28 10.85
CA THR A 114 -28.33 1.30 10.77
C THR A 114 -28.92 -0.01 11.29
N ALA A 115 -30.06 0.05 11.98
CA ALA A 115 -30.75 -1.12 12.54
C ALA A 115 -31.41 -2.03 11.48
N GLU A 116 -31.22 -1.75 10.19
CA GLU A 116 -31.83 -2.45 9.05
C GLU A 116 -30.96 -3.61 8.51
N SER A 117 -30.09 -4.17 9.35
CA SER A 117 -28.95 -5.03 8.97
C SER A 117 -29.29 -6.43 8.42
N PHE A 118 -30.49 -6.67 7.87
CA PHE A 118 -30.91 -8.01 7.44
C PHE A 118 -31.81 -8.07 6.19
N ASN A 119 -31.66 -7.22 5.17
CA ASN A 119 -32.27 -7.51 3.85
C ASN A 119 -31.45 -7.01 2.64
N HIS A 120 -31.04 -7.98 1.82
CA HIS A 120 -30.55 -7.90 0.43
C HIS A 120 -29.15 -7.32 0.14
N PHE A 121 -28.64 -7.74 -1.03
CA PHE A 121 -27.37 -7.37 -1.67
C PHE A 121 -27.29 -5.85 -1.84
N ASP A 122 -26.85 -5.17 -0.80
CA ASP A 122 -26.69 -3.73 -0.82
C ASP A 122 -25.47 -3.32 -1.62
N ASP A 123 -25.69 -2.41 -2.59
CA ASP A 123 -24.60 -1.74 -3.28
C ASP A 123 -23.99 -0.68 -2.35
N TYR A 124 -22.99 -1.09 -1.59
CA TYR A 124 -22.30 -0.19 -0.67
C TYR A 124 -21.58 0.96 -1.40
N LEU A 125 -21.24 0.82 -2.69
CA LEU A 125 -20.66 1.92 -3.46
C LEU A 125 -21.69 3.03 -3.64
N GLU A 126 -22.90 2.70 -4.08
CA GLU A 126 -23.99 3.67 -4.22
C GLU A 126 -24.37 4.32 -2.89
N ARG A 127 -24.42 3.53 -1.80
CA ARG A 127 -24.65 4.06 -0.44
C ARG A 127 -23.54 5.03 -0.01
N GLY A 128 -22.28 4.68 -0.25
CA GLY A 128 -21.14 5.56 0.03
C GLY A 128 -21.21 6.86 -0.77
N ARG A 129 -21.59 6.80 -2.05
CA ARG A 129 -21.83 8.00 -2.87
C ARG A 129 -22.97 8.85 -2.34
N ALA A 130 -24.06 8.23 -1.86
CA ALA A 130 -25.17 8.95 -1.23
C ALA A 130 -24.74 9.68 0.05
N GLU A 131 -24.05 9.00 0.96
CA GLU A 131 -23.49 9.59 2.19
C GLU A 131 -22.59 10.79 1.88
N MET A 132 -21.75 10.72 0.84
CA MET A 132 -20.90 11.86 0.47
C MET A 132 -21.68 13.03 -0.15
N ARG A 133 -22.82 12.79 -0.80
CA ARG A 133 -23.69 13.87 -1.28
C ARG A 133 -24.34 14.60 -0.11
N GLU A 134 -24.78 13.86 0.91
CA GLU A 134 -25.41 14.41 2.11
C GLU A 134 -24.40 15.04 3.07
N ASN A 135 -23.20 14.45 3.16
CA ASN A 135 -22.08 14.94 3.96
C ASN A 135 -20.79 15.02 3.12
N PRO A 136 -20.57 16.13 2.39
CA PRO A 136 -19.41 16.29 1.51
C PRO A 136 -18.03 16.25 2.22
N LYS A 137 -17.99 16.43 3.54
CA LYS A 137 -16.74 16.36 4.32
C LYS A 137 -16.36 14.92 4.68
N LYS A 138 -17.32 13.99 4.62
CA LYS A 138 -17.15 12.60 5.07
C LYS A 138 -15.93 11.93 4.46
N TYR A 139 -15.71 12.09 3.16
CA TYR A 139 -14.58 11.49 2.47
C TYR A 139 -13.24 11.95 3.09
N LYS A 140 -13.06 13.27 3.25
CA LYS A 140 -11.84 13.83 3.83
C LYS A 140 -11.64 13.41 5.29
N GLU A 141 -12.72 13.38 6.07
CA GLU A 141 -12.70 12.91 7.46
C GLU A 141 -12.26 11.44 7.53
N SER A 142 -12.84 10.58 6.69
CA SER A 142 -12.48 9.18 6.56
C SER A 142 -11.00 8.96 6.23
N LEU A 143 -10.41 9.77 5.35
CA LEU A 143 -8.97 9.68 5.03
C LEU A 143 -8.06 10.02 6.22
N THR A 144 -8.57 10.74 7.21
CA THR A 144 -7.84 11.11 8.43
C THR A 144 -8.18 10.23 9.64
N ASP A 145 -9.24 9.43 9.56
CA ASP A 145 -9.60 8.45 10.59
C ASP A 145 -8.66 7.25 10.49
N ALA A 146 -7.68 7.20 11.39
CA ALA A 146 -6.67 6.15 11.40
C ALA A 146 -7.29 4.75 11.59
N ALA A 147 -8.29 4.59 12.44
CA ALA A 147 -8.90 3.28 12.69
C ALA A 147 -9.67 2.81 11.44
N PHE A 148 -10.37 3.73 10.78
CA PHE A 148 -11.07 3.43 9.54
C PHE A 148 -10.10 3.11 8.40
N MET A 149 -9.03 3.90 8.21
CA MET A 149 -8.05 3.64 7.17
C MET A 149 -7.23 2.36 7.42
N GLU A 150 -7.01 1.99 8.69
CA GLU A 150 -6.48 0.67 9.05
C GLU A 150 -7.43 -0.43 8.55
N TYR A 151 -8.71 -0.35 8.90
CA TYR A 151 -9.73 -1.32 8.48
C TYR A 151 -9.92 -1.39 6.96
N ILE A 152 -9.84 -0.26 6.23
CA ILE A 152 -9.99 -0.29 4.78
C ILE A 152 -8.78 -0.97 4.16
N LEU A 153 -7.58 -0.51 4.50
CA LEU A 153 -6.38 -0.91 3.79
C LEU A 153 -5.77 -2.18 4.36
N GLU A 154 -6.26 -2.73 5.48
CA GLU A 154 -5.68 -3.93 6.08
C GLU A 154 -5.62 -5.11 5.11
N ASP A 155 -6.55 -5.14 4.17
CA ASP A 155 -6.68 -6.24 3.23
C ASP A 155 -6.40 -5.82 1.79
N TYR A 156 -5.84 -4.65 1.47
CA TYR A 156 -5.60 -4.29 0.06
C TYR A 156 -4.12 -4.17 -0.30
N GLN A 157 -3.78 -4.67 -1.48
CA GLN A 157 -2.45 -4.59 -2.06
C GLN A 157 -2.48 -4.12 -3.51
N ILE A 158 -1.33 -3.62 -3.96
CA ILE A 158 -1.04 -3.30 -5.35
C ILE A 158 0.03 -4.27 -5.83
N VAL A 159 -0.25 -5.04 -6.89
CA VAL A 159 0.72 -5.96 -7.49
C VAL A 159 1.17 -5.42 -8.83
N LEU A 160 2.44 -5.05 -8.94
CA LEU A 160 3.02 -4.52 -10.18
C LEU A 160 3.59 -5.66 -11.02
N THR A 161 3.42 -5.59 -12.35
CA THR A 161 3.99 -6.61 -13.25
C THR A 161 5.46 -6.37 -13.58
N ASN A 162 5.98 -5.19 -13.29
CA ASN A 162 7.34 -4.77 -13.64
C ASN A 162 8.25 -4.71 -12.40
N ARG A 163 9.55 -4.95 -12.62
CA ARG A 163 10.58 -4.73 -11.60
C ARG A 163 10.73 -3.23 -11.31
N ILE A 164 11.20 -2.90 -10.10
CA ILE A 164 11.52 -1.52 -9.72
C ILE A 164 13.03 -1.37 -9.65
N THR A 165 13.59 -0.39 -10.35
CA THR A 165 15.03 -0.15 -10.34
C THR A 165 15.51 0.47 -9.03
N ALA A 166 16.78 0.26 -8.68
CA ALA A 166 17.33 0.70 -7.39
C ALA A 166 17.26 2.23 -7.18
N ASP A 167 17.48 3.01 -8.24
CA ASP A 167 17.43 4.48 -8.23
C ASP A 167 16.04 5.03 -7.90
N ARG A 168 14.98 4.23 -8.12
CA ARG A 168 13.60 4.61 -7.82
C ARG A 168 13.24 4.51 -6.33
N ILE A 169 14.09 3.88 -5.50
CA ILE A 169 13.87 3.73 -4.07
C ILE A 169 14.17 5.06 -3.37
N ILE A 170 13.13 5.69 -2.85
CA ILE A 170 13.19 7.03 -2.25
C ILE A 170 13.64 6.94 -0.78
N ARG A 171 13.13 5.94 -0.05
CA ARG A 171 13.34 5.78 1.39
C ARG A 171 13.21 4.32 1.81
N VAL A 172 13.92 3.94 2.87
CA VAL A 172 13.74 2.65 3.54
C VAL A 172 13.12 2.86 4.92
N ILE A 173 12.03 2.15 5.20
CA ILE A 173 11.43 2.01 6.53
C ILE A 173 12.08 0.79 7.19
N PRO A 174 12.82 0.97 8.28
CA PRO A 174 13.44 -0.16 8.96
C PRO A 174 12.50 -0.95 9.87
N PRO A 175 12.94 -2.12 10.38
CA PRO A 175 12.10 -2.97 11.21
C PRO A 175 11.93 -2.41 12.64
N MET A 176 12.79 -1.47 13.04
CA MET A 176 12.79 -0.72 14.30
C MET A 176 13.21 0.73 14.01
N GLU A 177 12.76 1.70 14.80
CA GLU A 177 12.94 3.15 14.54
C GLU A 177 14.40 3.59 14.35
N GLU A 178 15.35 2.81 14.86
CA GLU A 178 16.77 3.17 14.95
C GLU A 178 17.50 3.26 13.59
N PHE A 179 17.10 2.47 12.59
CA PHE A 179 17.87 2.37 11.34
C PHE A 179 17.69 3.60 10.42
N GLY A 180 16.60 4.35 10.57
CA GLY A 180 16.33 5.55 9.76
C GLY A 180 17.41 6.63 9.98
N ARG A 181 17.99 6.67 11.18
CA ARG A 181 19.12 7.54 11.54
C ARG A 181 20.42 7.12 10.85
N ILE A 182 20.61 5.83 10.57
CA ILE A 182 21.85 5.29 9.98
C ILE A 182 21.95 5.66 8.48
N LEU A 183 20.85 5.54 7.72
CA LEU A 183 20.84 5.94 6.31
C LEU A 183 20.99 7.46 6.12
N TYR A 184 20.40 8.27 7.01
CA TYR A 184 20.53 9.73 6.96
C TYR A 184 21.96 10.20 7.29
N LYS A 185 22.63 9.54 8.25
CA LYS A 185 24.06 9.78 8.53
C LYS A 185 24.95 9.41 7.34
N ASN A 186 24.70 8.28 6.68
CA ASN A 186 25.51 7.84 5.54
C ASN A 186 25.31 8.72 4.29
N LYS A 187 24.15 9.37 4.10
CA LYS A 187 23.95 10.37 3.04
C LYS A 187 24.70 11.68 3.30
N LYS A 188 24.79 12.13 4.56
CA LYS A 188 25.60 13.33 4.93
C LYS A 188 27.11 13.07 4.88
N GLN A 189 27.54 11.81 4.96
CA GLN A 189 28.96 11.44 4.95
C GLN A 189 29.53 11.14 3.56
N LYS A 190 28.76 11.28 2.47
CA LYS A 190 29.37 11.40 1.13
C LYS A 190 29.74 12.88 0.92
N PRO A 191 31.03 13.27 0.97
CA PRO A 191 31.43 14.57 0.49
C PRO A 191 31.19 14.60 -1.02
N PHE A 192 30.92 15.79 -1.55
CA PHE A 192 31.17 16.10 -2.95
C PHE A 192 32.62 15.74 -3.26
N ALA A 193 32.86 14.58 -3.88
CA ALA A 193 34.03 14.37 -4.71
C ALA A 193 33.72 15.05 -6.04
N GLY A 194 33.79 16.38 -6.01
CA GLY A 194 33.91 17.20 -7.21
C GLY A 194 35.38 17.20 -7.60
N GLU A 195 35.65 16.68 -8.78
CA GLU A 195 36.85 16.95 -9.55
C GLU A 195 37.00 18.48 -9.69
N PHE A 196 38.14 19.02 -9.24
CA PHE A 196 39.08 19.90 -9.95
C PHE A 196 40.31 20.12 -9.05
#